data_AF-A0A2A4MTW0-F1
#
_entry.id   AF-A0A2A4MTW0-F1
#
_cell.length_a   1.000
_cell.length_b   1.000
_cell.length_c   1.000
_cell.angle_alpha   90.00
_cell.angle_beta   90.00
_cell.angle_gamma   90.00
#
_symmetry.space_group_name_H-M   'P 1'
#
loop_
_entity.id
_entity.type
_entity.pdbx_description
1 polymer ?
#
loop_
_entity_poly.entity_id
_entity_poly.type
_entity_poly.pdbx_seq_one_letter_code
_entity_poly.pdbx_strand_id
1 'polypeptide(L)'
;MLACLLLINCSSSSNINSMGADAIDDVEVQRLMAEALGYLEAHDFENLSFLFHYPSDYDDDEKDKDLCNVQYDLSSMVALFGSPSQMREFDENIDTEFNYKGYGTSSADQYFWKTNGGIEGVFKSTFLSNFTEKDRGTIFITIVNFADKYEIGLLGFGLDSSKVDNKEMSEIMRTLNNRSQSRENTSICSFVG
;
A
#
# COMPACT_ATOMS: atom_id res chain seq x y z
N MET A 1 48.87 6.48 9.83
CA MET A 1 48.48 6.66 8.41
C MET A 1 49.24 5.65 7.57
N LEU A 2 48.57 4.61 7.09
CA LEU A 2 48.81 3.96 5.80
C LEU A 2 47.65 2.97 5.57
N ALA A 3 47.06 3.05 4.39
CA ALA A 3 45.90 2.28 3.95
C ALA A 3 46.31 0.98 3.23
N CYS A 4 45.28 0.21 2.87
CA CYS A 4 45.20 -0.74 1.74
C CYS A 4 45.72 -2.17 1.96
N LEU A 5 44.82 -3.17 1.98
CA LEU A 5 44.34 -3.91 0.79
C LEU A 5 43.66 -5.21 1.23
N LEU A 6 42.36 -5.34 0.99
CA LEU A 6 41.69 -6.63 0.89
C LEU A 6 41.30 -6.83 -0.58
N LEU A 7 41.98 -7.78 -1.22
CA LEU A 7 41.74 -8.22 -2.58
C LEU A 7 40.50 -9.10 -2.61
N ILE A 8 39.44 -8.62 -3.27
CA ILE A 8 38.31 -9.43 -3.68
C ILE A 8 38.68 -10.10 -5.00
N ASN A 9 38.76 -11.43 -4.99
CA ASN A 9 38.85 -12.22 -6.21
C ASN A 9 37.51 -12.16 -6.95
N CYS A 10 37.50 -11.45 -8.07
CA CYS A 10 36.50 -11.61 -9.11
C CYS A 10 36.76 -12.93 -9.86
N SER A 11 35.80 -13.85 -9.79
CA SER A 11 35.61 -14.88 -10.80
C SER A 11 34.36 -14.51 -11.59
N SER A 12 34.58 -13.93 -12.76
CA SER A 12 33.55 -13.53 -13.72
C SER A 12 33.00 -14.74 -14.49
N SER A 13 31.68 -14.79 -14.64
CA SER A 13 31.03 -15.41 -15.81
C SER A 13 29.74 -14.67 -16.15
N SER A 14 29.88 -13.73 -17.08
CA SER A 14 28.99 -13.41 -18.21
C SER A 14 27.46 -13.48 -18.03
N ASN A 15 26.83 -12.31 -17.90
CA ASN A 15 25.76 -11.88 -18.80
C ASN A 15 25.63 -10.35 -18.72
N ILE A 16 26.33 -9.66 -19.61
CA ILE A 16 26.14 -8.24 -19.86
C ILE A 16 25.03 -8.17 -20.91
N ASN A 17 23.79 -7.96 -20.46
CA ASN A 17 22.67 -7.32 -21.17
C ASN A 17 21.43 -7.41 -20.26
N SER A 18 20.86 -6.26 -19.87
CA SER A 18 19.74 -6.08 -18.91
C SER A 18 20.10 -5.98 -17.42
N MET A 19 20.92 -5.01 -17.02
CA MET A 19 21.10 -4.63 -15.59
C MET A 19 20.75 -3.16 -15.32
N GLY A 20 20.06 -2.50 -16.25
CA GLY A 20 19.86 -1.04 -16.22
C GLY A 20 18.41 -0.57 -16.05
N ALA A 21 17.42 -1.33 -16.52
CA ALA A 21 16.00 -1.00 -16.33
C ALA A 21 15.49 -1.65 -15.04
N ASP A 22 15.61 -2.98 -14.93
CA ASP A 22 15.15 -3.76 -13.78
C ASP A 22 15.69 -3.27 -12.42
N ALA A 23 16.95 -2.84 -12.36
CA ALA A 23 17.56 -2.35 -11.11
C ALA A 23 17.17 -0.90 -10.74
N ILE A 24 16.74 -0.08 -11.71
CA ILE A 24 16.25 1.28 -11.46
C ILE A 24 14.77 1.22 -11.04
N ASP A 25 14.02 0.35 -11.69
CA ASP A 25 12.62 0.06 -11.38
C ASP A 25 12.45 -0.40 -9.93
N ASP A 26 13.35 -1.27 -9.45
CA ASP A 26 13.37 -1.73 -8.05
C ASP A 26 13.61 -0.59 -7.04
N VAL A 27 14.43 0.43 -7.38
CA VAL A 27 14.74 1.53 -6.45
C VAL A 27 13.55 2.47 -6.27
N GLU A 28 12.86 2.82 -7.35
CA GLU A 28 11.70 3.72 -7.27
C GLU A 28 10.50 3.03 -6.60
N VAL A 29 10.29 1.75 -6.89
CA VAL A 29 9.30 0.92 -6.20
C VAL A 29 9.60 0.85 -4.70
N GLN A 30 10.85 0.55 -4.32
CA GLN A 30 11.26 0.51 -2.90
C GLN A 30 11.10 1.87 -2.21
N ARG A 31 11.42 2.98 -2.91
CA ARG A 31 11.25 4.34 -2.41
C ARG A 31 9.79 4.64 -2.09
N LEU A 32 8.89 4.38 -3.05
CA LEU A 32 7.45 4.60 -2.87
C LEU A 32 6.86 3.71 -1.77
N MET A 33 7.28 2.45 -1.67
CA MET A 33 6.86 1.59 -0.56
C MET A 33 7.30 2.14 0.79
N ALA A 34 8.57 2.55 0.92
CA ALA A 34 9.09 3.11 2.16
C ALA A 34 8.37 4.41 2.53
N GLU A 35 8.09 5.28 1.55
CA GLU A 35 7.35 6.52 1.76
C GLU A 35 5.91 6.26 2.22
N ALA A 36 5.20 5.34 1.56
CA ALA A 36 3.84 4.95 1.91
C ALA A 36 3.75 4.39 3.34
N LEU A 37 4.68 3.50 3.71
CA LEU A 37 4.74 2.92 5.04
C LEU A 37 5.07 4.00 6.10
N GLY A 38 5.98 4.92 5.79
CA GLY A 38 6.34 6.02 6.68
C GLY A 38 5.15 6.94 7.00
N TYR A 39 4.39 7.36 5.98
CA TYR A 39 3.17 8.15 6.22
C TYR A 39 2.09 7.33 6.95
N LEU A 40 1.97 6.04 6.65
CA LEU A 40 1.01 5.17 7.32
C LEU A 40 1.30 5.01 8.82
N GLU A 41 2.56 4.78 9.22
CA GLU A 41 2.97 4.71 10.63
C GLU A 41 2.78 6.05 11.36
N ALA A 42 3.00 7.15 10.64
CA ALA A 42 2.82 8.51 11.17
C ALA A 42 1.34 8.93 11.28
N HIS A 43 0.40 8.13 10.76
CA HIS A 43 -1.00 8.51 10.55
C HIS A 43 -1.19 9.77 9.69
N ASP A 44 -0.24 10.03 8.80
CA ASP A 44 -0.28 11.15 7.86
C ASP A 44 -1.03 10.75 6.59
N PHE A 45 -2.35 10.57 6.74
CA PHE A 45 -3.21 10.08 5.67
C PHE A 45 -3.40 11.09 4.54
N GLU A 46 -3.13 12.38 4.80
CA GLU A 46 -3.15 13.43 3.79
C GLU A 46 -1.96 13.29 2.84
N ASN A 47 -0.72 13.25 3.36
CA ASN A 47 0.43 13.05 2.49
C ASN A 47 0.43 11.65 1.84
N LEU A 48 -0.10 10.64 2.53
CA LEU A 48 -0.28 9.31 1.94
C LEU A 48 -1.28 9.31 0.77
N SER A 49 -2.37 10.08 0.83
CA SER A 49 -3.36 10.10 -0.25
C SER A 49 -2.78 10.70 -1.53
N PHE A 50 -1.90 11.70 -1.43
CA PHE A 50 -1.21 12.29 -2.59
C PHE A 50 -0.27 11.33 -3.33
N LEU A 51 0.09 10.18 -2.77
CA LEU A 51 0.92 9.16 -3.44
C LEU A 51 0.13 8.25 -4.39
N PHE A 52 -1.21 8.27 -4.34
CA PHE A 52 -2.05 7.45 -5.20
C PHE A 52 -2.13 8.01 -6.62
N HIS A 53 -2.39 7.15 -7.60
CA HIS A 53 -2.69 7.56 -8.97
C HIS A 53 -4.04 8.27 -9.04
N TYR A 54 -4.08 9.46 -9.64
CA TYR A 54 -5.31 10.15 -10.01
C TYR A 54 -5.30 10.38 -11.53
N PRO A 55 -6.34 9.96 -12.26
CA PRO A 55 -6.41 10.17 -13.70
C PRO A 55 -6.26 11.66 -14.06
N SER A 56 -5.52 11.94 -15.13
CA SER A 56 -5.21 13.33 -15.52
C SER A 56 -6.40 14.12 -16.06
N ASP A 57 -7.49 13.43 -16.39
CA ASP A 57 -8.75 13.99 -16.88
C ASP A 57 -9.70 14.40 -15.76
N TYR A 58 -9.37 14.08 -14.50
CA TYR A 58 -10.09 14.60 -13.34
C TYR A 58 -9.91 16.11 -13.25
N ASP A 59 -11.00 16.83 -13.01
CA ASP A 59 -10.92 18.22 -12.59
C ASP A 59 -10.49 18.34 -11.12
N ASP A 60 -10.16 19.55 -10.69
CA ASP A 60 -9.64 19.80 -9.34
C ASP A 60 -10.67 19.37 -8.26
N ASP A 61 -11.98 19.57 -8.51
CA ASP A 61 -13.05 19.21 -7.58
C ASP A 61 -13.19 17.68 -7.43
N GLU A 62 -13.13 16.94 -8.54
CA GLU A 62 -13.16 15.48 -8.56
C GLU A 62 -11.92 14.89 -7.87
N LYS A 63 -10.75 15.46 -8.15
CA LYS A 63 -9.49 15.04 -7.54
C LYS A 63 -9.47 15.29 -6.03
N ASP A 64 -9.88 16.47 -5.57
CA ASP A 64 -9.94 16.80 -4.14
C ASP A 64 -10.91 15.88 -3.39
N LYS A 65 -12.03 15.55 -4.03
CA LYS A 65 -12.99 14.59 -3.48
C LYS A 65 -12.37 13.20 -3.31
N ASP A 66 -11.61 12.71 -4.28
CA ASP A 66 -11.01 11.38 -4.18
C ASP A 66 -9.78 11.33 -3.27
N LEU A 67 -9.00 12.41 -3.19
CA LEU A 67 -7.99 12.58 -2.12
C LEU A 67 -8.63 12.45 -0.75
N CYS A 68 -9.77 13.11 -0.55
CA CYS A 68 -10.51 13.01 0.71
C CYS A 68 -11.03 11.58 0.97
N ASN A 69 -11.57 10.93 -0.06
CA ASN A 69 -12.08 9.57 0.05
C ASN A 69 -10.97 8.59 0.47
N VAL A 70 -9.80 8.69 -0.17
CA VAL A 70 -8.62 7.87 0.15
C VAL A 70 -8.18 8.09 1.60
N GLN A 71 -8.10 9.35 2.05
CA GLN A 71 -7.75 9.71 3.42
C GLN A 71 -8.73 9.09 4.43
N TYR A 72 -10.04 9.20 4.16
CA TYR A 72 -11.09 8.65 5.02
C TYR A 72 -11.00 7.13 5.14
N ASP A 73 -10.80 6.45 4.01
CA ASP A 73 -10.73 4.99 3.95
C ASP A 73 -9.50 4.48 4.72
N LEU A 74 -8.34 5.13 4.55
CA LEU A 74 -7.12 4.82 5.31
C LEU A 74 -7.30 5.02 6.82
N SER A 75 -7.86 6.17 7.22
CA SER A 75 -8.14 6.45 8.64
C SER A 75 -9.14 5.46 9.23
N SER A 76 -10.18 5.09 8.49
CA SER A 76 -11.17 4.11 8.93
C SER A 76 -10.57 2.73 9.12
N MET A 77 -9.69 2.30 8.21
CA MET A 77 -8.99 1.03 8.35
C MET A 77 -8.08 1.03 9.59
N VAL A 78 -7.26 2.07 9.79
CA VAL A 78 -6.41 2.16 10.99
C VAL A 78 -7.24 2.25 12.27
N ALA A 79 -8.39 2.93 12.27
CA ALA A 79 -9.26 2.98 13.43
C ALA A 79 -9.93 1.64 13.77
N LEU A 80 -9.99 0.70 12.83
CA LEU A 80 -10.61 -0.62 13.01
C LEU A 80 -9.61 -1.71 13.30
N PHE A 81 -8.50 -1.74 12.58
CA PHE A 81 -7.44 -2.71 12.81
C PHE A 81 -6.54 -2.24 13.95
N GLY A 82 -6.32 -0.94 14.10
CA GLY A 82 -5.34 -0.34 15.00
C GLY A 82 -4.16 0.22 14.22
N SER A 83 -3.21 0.83 14.94
CA SER A 83 -1.99 1.34 14.33
C SER A 83 -1.10 0.17 13.90
N PRO A 84 -0.60 0.17 12.65
CA PRO A 84 0.36 -0.85 12.23
C PRO A 84 1.69 -0.67 12.96
N SER A 85 2.34 -1.78 13.28
CA SER A 85 3.63 -1.80 13.97
C SER A 85 4.41 -3.06 13.63
N GLN A 86 5.74 -3.02 13.80
CA GLN A 86 6.62 -4.16 13.53
C GLN A 86 6.46 -4.71 12.11
N MET A 87 6.33 -3.81 11.14
CA MET A 87 6.12 -4.18 9.75
C MET A 87 7.35 -4.87 9.18
N ARG A 88 7.10 -5.97 8.46
CA ARG A 88 8.10 -6.64 7.64
C ARG A 88 7.46 -7.19 6.39
N GLU A 89 8.24 -7.35 5.34
CA GLU A 89 7.77 -8.01 4.14
C GLU A 89 7.37 -9.47 4.44
N PHE A 90 6.34 -9.93 3.74
CA PHE A 90 5.87 -11.30 3.76
C PHE A 90 6.90 -12.19 3.09
N ASP A 91 7.29 -13.28 3.75
CA ASP A 91 8.22 -14.25 3.20
C ASP A 91 7.50 -15.60 3.08
N GLU A 92 7.23 -16.03 1.85
CA GLU A 92 6.51 -17.27 1.57
C GLU A 92 7.22 -18.53 2.12
N ASN A 93 8.52 -18.46 2.38
CA ASN A 93 9.28 -19.56 2.97
C ASN A 93 9.10 -19.66 4.48
N ILE A 94 8.73 -18.55 5.13
CA ILE A 94 8.58 -18.43 6.59
C ILE A 94 7.09 -18.42 6.99
N ASP A 95 6.23 -17.78 6.18
CA ASP A 95 4.84 -17.43 6.50
C ASP A 95 3.83 -18.37 5.82
N THR A 96 4.16 -19.65 5.76
CA THR A 96 3.44 -20.68 4.99
C THR A 96 1.99 -20.94 5.41
N GLU A 97 1.60 -20.54 6.62
CA GLU A 97 0.25 -20.75 7.17
C GLU A 97 -0.68 -19.54 7.01
N PHE A 98 -0.19 -18.44 6.45
CA PHE A 98 -0.95 -17.19 6.39
C PHE A 98 -2.01 -17.22 5.28
N ASN A 99 -3.29 -17.21 5.67
CA ASN A 99 -4.39 -17.15 4.71
C ASN A 99 -4.95 -15.73 4.62
N TYR A 100 -4.38 -14.95 3.70
CA TYR A 100 -4.82 -13.59 3.43
C TYR A 100 -6.30 -13.55 3.03
N LYS A 101 -7.04 -12.67 3.67
CA LYS A 101 -8.34 -12.24 3.18
C LYS A 101 -8.41 -10.72 3.35
N GLY A 102 -8.63 -10.03 2.24
CA GLY A 102 -8.71 -8.57 2.21
C GLY A 102 -10.04 -8.08 2.78
N TYR A 103 -9.97 -7.06 3.63
CA TYR A 103 -11.13 -6.54 4.34
C TYR A 103 -11.39 -5.07 4.05
N GLY A 104 -10.41 -4.34 3.52
CA GLY A 104 -10.61 -2.99 3.00
C GLY A 104 -9.46 -2.60 2.07
N THR A 105 -9.75 -1.75 1.11
CA THR A 105 -8.78 -1.20 0.18
C THR A 105 -9.05 0.28 -0.01
N SER A 106 -8.03 1.11 0.12
CA SER A 106 -8.04 2.47 -0.35
C SER A 106 -7.37 2.52 -1.73
N SER A 107 -8.02 3.19 -2.65
CA SER A 107 -7.56 3.40 -4.03
C SER A 107 -8.26 4.65 -4.53
N ALA A 108 -7.48 5.57 -5.08
CA ALA A 108 -7.97 6.81 -5.65
C ALA A 108 -9.05 6.61 -6.72
N ASP A 109 -8.89 5.62 -7.62
CA ASP A 109 -9.96 5.28 -8.59
C ASP A 109 -10.08 3.75 -8.82
N GLN A 110 -10.91 3.10 -8.00
CA GLN A 110 -11.20 1.68 -8.14
C GLN A 110 -11.88 1.32 -9.48
N TYR A 111 -12.64 2.26 -10.08
CA TYR A 111 -13.32 2.03 -11.34
C TYR A 111 -12.34 2.06 -12.52
N PHE A 112 -11.45 3.05 -12.56
CA PHE A 112 -10.34 3.13 -13.49
C PHE A 112 -9.49 1.86 -13.44
N TRP A 113 -9.09 1.40 -12.25
CA TRP A 113 -8.29 0.18 -12.15
C TRP A 113 -9.03 -1.08 -12.60
N LYS A 114 -10.35 -1.12 -12.38
CA LYS A 114 -11.20 -2.22 -12.85
C LYS A 114 -11.38 -2.24 -14.38
N THR A 115 -11.33 -1.07 -15.03
CA THR A 115 -11.62 -0.91 -16.47
C THR A 115 -10.38 -0.82 -17.34
N ASN A 116 -9.31 -0.21 -16.84
CA ASN A 116 -8.03 -0.01 -17.51
C ASN A 116 -6.95 -0.99 -17.01
N GLY A 117 -7.35 -2.03 -16.27
CA GLY A 117 -6.49 -3.06 -15.65
C GLY A 117 -5.79 -4.00 -16.64
N GLY A 118 -4.98 -3.43 -17.53
CA GLY A 118 -4.01 -4.09 -18.41
C GLY A 118 -2.65 -3.42 -18.27
N ILE A 119 -2.22 -3.21 -17.03
CA ILE A 119 -1.05 -2.41 -16.66
C ILE A 119 0.22 -3.26 -16.83
N GLU A 120 1.24 -2.73 -17.49
CA GLU A 120 2.58 -3.32 -17.49
C GLU A 120 3.28 -3.01 -16.15
N GLY A 121 4.10 -3.92 -15.62
CA GLY A 121 4.88 -3.66 -14.41
C GLY A 121 4.05 -3.43 -13.14
N VAL A 122 3.14 -4.37 -12.82
CA VAL A 122 2.43 -4.35 -11.52
C VAL A 122 3.29 -5.01 -10.45
N PHE A 123 3.75 -4.22 -9.48
CA PHE A 123 4.51 -4.66 -8.33
C PHE A 123 3.59 -4.79 -7.12
N LYS A 124 3.61 -5.94 -6.46
CA LYS A 124 2.80 -6.21 -5.28
C LYS A 124 3.70 -6.67 -4.15
N SER A 125 3.69 -5.94 -3.04
CA SER A 125 4.30 -6.40 -1.80
C SER A 125 3.24 -6.51 -0.72
N THR A 126 3.37 -7.57 0.07
CA THR A 126 2.57 -7.80 1.26
C THR A 126 3.48 -7.63 2.47
N PHE A 127 3.01 -6.88 3.45
CA PHE A 127 3.70 -6.64 4.70
C PHE A 127 2.89 -7.25 5.83
N LEU A 128 3.53 -8.03 6.69
CA LEU A 128 2.96 -8.47 7.94
C LEU A 128 3.14 -7.37 8.98
N SER A 129 2.07 -7.05 9.69
CA SER A 129 2.04 -5.98 10.69
C SER A 129 1.29 -6.44 11.93
N ASN A 130 1.74 -5.98 13.10
CA ASN A 130 1.01 -6.15 14.34
C ASN A 130 0.09 -4.94 14.54
N PHE A 131 -1.19 -5.26 14.68
CA PHE A 131 -2.24 -4.31 14.98
C PHE A 131 -2.52 -4.29 16.49
N THR A 132 -2.75 -3.10 17.07
CA THR A 132 -2.78 -2.89 18.53
C THR A 132 -3.91 -3.60 19.27
N GLU A 133 -4.98 -4.03 18.59
CA GLU A 133 -6.15 -4.63 19.28
C GLU A 133 -6.19 -6.15 19.28
N LYS A 134 -5.64 -6.85 18.28
CA LYS A 134 -5.43 -8.31 18.26
C LYS A 134 -4.86 -8.73 16.91
N ASP A 135 -3.86 -9.61 16.99
CA ASP A 135 -3.34 -10.44 15.90
C ASP A 135 -2.67 -9.75 14.71
N ARG A 136 -1.77 -10.53 14.11
CA ARG A 136 -1.01 -10.18 12.91
C ARG A 136 -1.99 -9.93 11.77
N GLY A 137 -2.04 -8.71 11.27
CA GLY A 137 -2.70 -8.41 10.02
C GLY A 137 -1.69 -8.23 8.90
N THR A 138 -2.21 -7.90 7.73
CA THR A 138 -1.43 -7.59 6.54
C THR A 138 -1.80 -6.23 6.05
N ILE A 139 -0.78 -5.54 5.56
CA ILE A 139 -0.93 -4.41 4.66
C ILE A 139 -0.43 -4.91 3.32
N PHE A 140 -1.20 -4.73 2.27
CA PHE A 140 -0.71 -4.97 0.92
C PHE A 140 -0.69 -3.65 0.18
N ILE A 141 0.38 -3.45 -0.59
CA ILE A 141 0.59 -2.26 -1.40
C ILE A 141 0.81 -2.74 -2.83
N THR A 142 0.06 -2.15 -3.76
CA THR A 142 0.27 -2.33 -5.19
C THR A 142 0.86 -1.06 -5.75
N ILE A 143 2.04 -1.18 -6.35
CA ILE A 143 2.69 -0.14 -7.15
C ILE A 143 2.54 -0.51 -8.61
N VAL A 144 2.23 0.48 -9.43
CA VAL A 144 1.93 0.31 -10.85
C VAL A 144 2.78 1.27 -11.65
N ASN A 145 3.33 0.80 -12.76
CA ASN A 145 3.94 1.68 -13.75
C ASN A 145 2.85 2.15 -14.73
N PHE A 146 2.53 3.44 -14.69
CA PHE A 146 1.60 4.07 -15.62
C PHE A 146 2.31 5.20 -16.36
N ALA A 147 2.41 5.06 -17.69
CA ALA A 147 3.07 6.03 -18.56
C ALA A 147 4.50 6.41 -18.09
N ASP A 148 5.32 5.38 -17.81
CA ASP A 148 6.71 5.50 -17.34
C ASP A 148 6.87 6.15 -15.95
N LYS A 149 5.80 6.13 -15.14
CA LYS A 149 5.81 6.63 -13.76
C LYS A 149 5.25 5.58 -12.81
N TYR A 150 5.97 5.33 -11.72
CA TYR A 150 5.52 4.47 -10.64
C TYR A 150 4.60 5.22 -9.68
N GLU A 151 3.45 4.62 -9.38
CA GLU A 151 2.44 5.22 -8.50
C GLU A 151 1.77 4.14 -7.63
N ILE A 152 1.16 4.56 -6.52
CA ILE A 152 0.38 3.64 -5.69
C ILE A 152 -0.99 3.46 -6.33
N GLY A 153 -1.27 2.25 -6.81
CA GLY A 153 -2.60 1.90 -7.30
C GLY A 153 -3.55 1.66 -6.14
N LEU A 154 -3.11 0.91 -5.14
CA LEU A 154 -3.96 0.45 -4.06
C LEU A 154 -3.16 0.13 -2.80
N LEU A 155 -3.73 0.46 -1.64
CA LEU A 155 -3.28 0.01 -0.33
C LEU A 155 -4.46 -0.63 0.39
N GLY A 156 -4.28 -1.83 0.93
CA GLY A 156 -5.36 -2.45 1.70
C GLY A 156 -4.89 -3.21 2.93
N PHE A 157 -5.88 -3.52 3.75
CA PHE A 157 -5.72 -4.16 5.05
C PHE A 157 -6.41 -5.51 5.03
N GLY A 158 -5.74 -6.51 5.59
CA GLY A 158 -6.27 -7.85 5.77
C GLY A 158 -5.90 -8.43 7.12
N LEU A 159 -6.61 -9.49 7.50
CA LEU A 159 -6.28 -10.31 8.66
C LEU A 159 -6.08 -11.75 8.20
N ASP A 160 -5.40 -12.53 9.04
CA ASP A 160 -5.27 -13.96 8.85
C ASP A 160 -6.64 -14.64 9.06
N SER A 161 -7.24 -15.13 7.98
CA SER A 161 -8.55 -15.78 8.03
C SER A 161 -8.57 -17.09 8.83
N SER A 162 -7.40 -17.67 9.12
CA SER A 162 -7.31 -18.84 10.02
C SER A 162 -7.46 -18.47 11.50
N LYS A 163 -7.29 -17.19 11.86
CA LYS A 163 -7.30 -16.69 13.25
C LYS A 163 -8.55 -15.89 13.60
N VAL A 164 -9.24 -15.35 12.61
CA VAL A 164 -10.45 -14.54 12.81
C VAL A 164 -11.69 -15.36 12.55
N ASP A 165 -12.63 -15.38 13.50
CA ASP A 165 -13.90 -16.08 13.31
C ASP A 165 -14.84 -15.35 12.33
N ASN A 166 -15.79 -16.07 11.72
CA ASN A 166 -16.71 -15.52 10.73
C ASN A 166 -17.65 -14.41 11.26
N LYS A 167 -17.86 -14.34 12.57
CA LYS A 167 -18.75 -13.34 13.20
C LYS A 167 -18.01 -12.03 13.38
N GLU A 168 -16.83 -12.06 14.00
CA GLU A 168 -15.91 -10.91 14.08
C GLU A 168 -15.65 -10.35 12.69
N MET A 169 -15.50 -11.24 11.71
CA MET A 169 -15.35 -10.87 10.33
C MET A 169 -16.52 -10.07 9.75
N SER A 170 -17.73 -10.57 9.99
CA SER A 170 -18.95 -9.90 9.52
C SER A 170 -19.14 -8.54 10.19
N GLU A 171 -18.68 -8.40 11.44
CA GLU A 171 -18.74 -7.14 12.20
C GLU A 171 -17.75 -6.10 11.67
N ILE A 172 -16.52 -6.50 11.32
CA ILE A 172 -15.53 -5.60 10.68
C ILE A 172 -16.07 -5.08 9.35
N MET A 173 -16.52 -5.97 8.46
CA MET A 173 -17.06 -5.60 7.15
C MET A 173 -18.29 -4.69 7.25
N ARG A 174 -19.20 -4.99 8.20
CA ARG A 174 -20.36 -4.13 8.47
C ARG A 174 -19.94 -2.75 8.95
N THR A 175 -18.93 -2.67 9.80
CA THR A 175 -18.47 -1.38 10.36
C THR A 175 -17.79 -0.53 9.30
N LEU A 176 -16.96 -1.12 8.43
CA LEU A 176 -16.37 -0.45 7.27
C LEU A 176 -17.46 0.13 6.36
N ASN A 177 -18.47 -0.67 6.01
CA ASN A 177 -19.59 -0.21 5.17
C ASN A 177 -20.38 0.92 5.84
N ASN A 178 -20.66 0.83 7.13
CA ASN A 178 -21.40 1.88 7.86
C ASN A 178 -20.61 3.20 7.94
N ARG A 179 -19.28 3.12 8.11
CA ARG A 179 -18.40 4.30 8.09
C ARG A 179 -18.35 4.93 6.70
N SER A 180 -18.20 4.12 5.65
CA SER A 180 -18.28 4.58 4.27
C SER A 180 -19.59 5.33 3.97
N GLN A 181 -20.73 4.85 4.49
CA GLN A 181 -22.02 5.56 4.38
C GLN A 181 -22.11 6.84 5.23
N SER A 182 -21.45 6.87 6.39
CA SER A 182 -21.41 8.07 7.26
C SER A 182 -20.52 9.18 6.69
N ARG A 183 -19.60 8.83 5.76
CA ARG A 183 -18.73 9.76 5.02
C ARG A 183 -19.50 10.90 4.34
N GLU A 184 -20.70 10.63 3.85
CA GLU A 184 -21.57 11.62 3.18
C GLU A 184 -22.02 12.78 4.10
N ASN A 185 -21.81 12.67 5.43
CA ASN A 185 -22.29 13.63 6.42
C ASN A 185 -21.18 14.28 7.29
N THR A 186 -19.89 14.09 6.97
CA THR A 186 -18.77 14.61 7.79
C THR A 186 -17.74 15.36 6.95
N SER A 187 -17.46 16.62 7.28
CA SER A 187 -16.42 17.44 6.65
C SER A 187 -15.04 17.14 7.28
N ILE A 188 -14.44 16.01 6.93
CA ILE A 188 -13.07 15.69 7.39
C ILE A 188 -12.03 16.47 6.57
N CYS A 189 -12.29 16.67 5.28
CA CYS A 189 -11.38 17.39 4.41
C CYS A 189 -11.91 18.80 4.15
N SER A 190 -11.14 19.78 4.57
CA SER A 190 -11.26 21.17 4.12
C SER A 190 -10.01 21.49 3.34
N PHE A 191 -9.99 21.20 2.04
CA PHE A 191 -8.91 21.66 1.17
C PHE A 191 -9.03 23.19 1.07
N VAL A 192 -8.01 23.88 1.59
CA VAL A 192 -7.88 25.33 1.41
C VAL A 192 -7.00 25.51 0.18
N GLY A 193 -7.64 25.87 -0.94
CA GLY A 193 -6.96 26.20 -2.20
C GLY A 193 -6.06 27.43 -2.11
#